data_AF-A0A2G9TCM0-F1
#
_entry.id   AF-A0A2G9TCM0-F1
#
_cell.length_a   1.000
_cell.length_b   1.000
_cell.length_c   1.000
_cell.angle_alpha   90.00
_cell.angle_beta   90.00
_cell.angle_gamma   90.00
#
_symmetry.space_group_name_H-M   'P 1'
#
loop_
_entity.id
_entity.type
_entity.pdbx_description
1 polymer ?
#
loop_
_entity_poly.entity_id
_entity_poly.type
_entity_poly.pdbx_seq_one_letter_code
_entity_poly.pdbx_strand_id
1 'polypeptide(L)'
;MTYDYGSIMHYGGTSASFNKKPTMVPFDVDYQQTLGSPFISFIELSMLNEHYKCKENCNPAKSAKCEMGGFPHPRDCSKCICPGGYAGDRCTERPSGCGSTVQASPDWERLQDTLGFGYDEREDFLTCNYWIE
;
A
#
# COMPACT_ATOMS: atom_id res chain seq x y z
N MET A 1 10.03 5.36 11.94
CA MET A 1 8.69 5.04 11.42
C MET A 1 7.64 5.67 12.30
N THR A 2 6.47 5.95 11.71
CA THR A 2 5.23 6.28 12.40
C THR A 2 4.42 5.01 12.68
N TYR A 3 3.35 5.13 13.47
CA TYR A 3 2.38 4.07 13.66
C TYR A 3 1.63 3.78 12.35
N ASP A 4 1.46 2.52 11.99
CA ASP A 4 0.76 2.10 10.79
C ASP A 4 -0.56 1.41 11.14
N TYR A 5 -1.67 2.13 10.93
CA TYR A 5 -3.03 1.62 11.14
C TYR A 5 -3.38 0.45 10.21
N GLY A 6 -2.77 0.39 9.02
CA GLY A 6 -3.04 -0.59 7.97
C GLY A 6 -2.04 -1.74 7.91
N SER A 7 -1.21 -1.88 8.94
CA SER A 7 -0.30 -3.01 9.10
C SER A 7 -1.06 -4.33 9.17
N ILE A 8 -0.55 -5.38 8.51
CA ILE A 8 -1.14 -6.73 8.59
C ILE A 8 -1.06 -7.31 10.01
N MET A 9 -0.11 -6.81 10.80
CA MET A 9 0.06 -7.18 12.20
C MET A 9 -0.89 -6.41 13.14
N HIS A 10 -1.68 -5.46 12.62
CA HIS A 10 -2.59 -4.66 13.41
C HIS A 10 -3.95 -5.34 13.57
N TYR A 11 -4.49 -5.36 14.80
CA TYR A 11 -5.85 -5.87 15.01
C TYR A 11 -6.91 -5.02 14.32
N GLY A 12 -7.97 -5.66 13.81
CA GLY A 12 -9.17 -4.99 13.34
C GLY A 12 -9.94 -4.27 14.45
N GLY A 13 -10.72 -3.25 14.08
CA GLY A 13 -11.45 -2.41 15.03
C GLY A 13 -12.46 -3.15 15.92
N THR A 14 -12.93 -4.33 15.49
CA THR A 14 -13.88 -5.18 16.24
C THR A 14 -13.25 -6.48 16.76
N SER A 15 -11.92 -6.59 16.74
CA SER A 15 -11.22 -7.79 17.22
C SER A 15 -11.61 -8.12 18.67
N ALA A 16 -11.88 -9.40 18.92
CA ALA A 16 -12.35 -9.91 20.22
C ALA A 16 -13.65 -9.28 20.77
N SER A 17 -14.46 -8.65 19.92
CA SER A 17 -15.75 -8.07 20.32
C SER A 17 -16.84 -9.14 20.47
N PHE A 18 -17.51 -9.19 21.63
CA PHE A 18 -18.67 -10.07 21.86
C PHE A 18 -19.93 -9.59 21.12
N ASN A 19 -20.09 -8.27 20.95
CA ASN A 19 -21.31 -7.64 20.43
C ASN A 19 -21.10 -6.95 19.07
N LYS A 20 -19.99 -7.25 18.38
CA LYS A 20 -19.59 -6.65 17.10
C LYS A 20 -19.40 -5.12 17.14
N LYS A 21 -19.39 -4.50 18.31
CA LYS A 21 -19.05 -3.08 18.45
C LYS A 21 -17.53 -2.88 18.41
N PRO A 22 -17.05 -1.71 17.98
CA PRO A 22 -15.62 -1.41 18.02
C PRO A 22 -15.04 -1.59 19.41
N THR A 23 -13.96 -2.36 19.51
CA THR A 23 -13.12 -2.53 20.71
C THR A 23 -11.89 -1.62 20.64
N MET A 24 -11.55 -1.14 19.44
CA MET A 24 -10.48 -0.19 19.19
C MET A 24 -10.94 0.89 18.21
N VAL A 25 -10.80 2.14 18.62
CA VAL A 25 -11.10 3.33 17.81
C VAL A 25 -9.83 4.16 17.71
N PRO A 26 -9.29 4.40 16.50
CA PRO A 26 -8.12 5.25 16.34
C PRO A 26 -8.47 6.70 16.70
N PHE A 27 -7.47 7.47 17.14
CA PHE A 27 -7.66 8.88 17.48
C PHE A 27 -8.16 9.69 16.27
N ASP A 28 -7.56 9.43 15.10
CA ASP A 28 -8.11 9.86 13.83
C ASP A 28 -9.12 8.80 13.35
N VAL A 29 -10.39 9.15 13.44
CA VAL A 29 -11.52 8.24 13.19
C VAL A 29 -11.64 7.85 11.72
N ASP A 30 -11.03 8.59 10.80
CA ASP A 30 -11.05 8.27 9.37
C ASP A 30 -10.28 6.97 9.08
N TYR A 31 -9.37 6.56 9.97
CA TYR A 31 -8.63 5.30 9.87
C TYR A 31 -9.37 4.09 10.48
N GLN A 32 -10.61 4.23 10.92
CA GLN A 32 -11.33 3.13 11.59
C GLN A 32 -11.44 1.87 10.72
N GLN A 33 -11.62 2.04 9.40
CA GLN A 33 -11.71 0.94 8.43
C GLN A 33 -10.35 0.46 7.92
N THR A 34 -9.28 1.18 8.25
CA THR A 34 -7.91 0.79 7.90
C THR A 34 -7.38 -0.30 8.83
N LEU A 35 -7.89 -0.35 10.07
CA LEU A 35 -7.50 -1.35 11.07
C LEU A 35 -7.83 -2.78 10.64
N GLY A 36 -6.91 -3.72 10.86
CA GLY A 36 -7.13 -5.13 10.53
C GLY A 36 -6.98 -5.44 9.04
N SER A 37 -6.22 -4.61 8.34
CA SER A 37 -5.84 -4.81 6.93
C SER A 37 -5.29 -6.22 6.70
N PRO A 38 -5.72 -6.94 5.65
CA PRO A 38 -5.12 -8.21 5.25
C PRO A 38 -3.86 -8.04 4.38
N PHE A 39 -3.45 -6.80 4.11
CA PHE A 39 -2.33 -6.49 3.20
C PHE A 39 -1.05 -6.21 3.96
N ILE A 40 0.07 -6.72 3.46
CA ILE A 40 1.40 -6.28 3.90
C ILE A 40 1.55 -4.81 3.48
N SER A 41 1.65 -3.93 4.46
CA SER A 41 1.86 -2.51 4.22
C SER A 41 3.27 -2.24 3.68
N PHE A 42 3.42 -1.14 2.96
CA PHE A 42 4.74 -0.70 2.50
C PHE A 42 5.66 -0.35 3.69
N ILE A 43 5.11 0.18 4.79
CA ILE A 43 5.88 0.52 5.98
C ILE A 43 6.47 -0.76 6.59
N GLU A 44 5.70 -1.83 6.72
CA GLU A 44 6.22 -3.14 7.19
C GLU A 44 7.33 -3.67 6.29
N LEU A 45 7.16 -3.63 4.97
CA LEU A 45 8.18 -4.06 4.02
C LEU A 45 9.47 -3.24 4.17
N SER A 46 9.34 -1.92 4.30
CA SER A 46 10.47 -1.00 4.50
C SER A 46 11.14 -1.22 5.85
N MET A 47 10.37 -1.45 6.92
CA MET A 47 10.85 -1.77 8.27
C MET A 47 11.67 -3.04 8.30
N LEU A 48 11.19 -4.10 7.64
CA LEU A 48 11.88 -5.39 7.61
C LEU A 48 13.21 -5.27 6.84
N ASN A 49 13.20 -4.58 5.70
CA ASN A 49 14.40 -4.32 4.90
C ASN A 49 15.42 -3.44 5.65
N GLU A 50 14.96 -2.51 6.49
CA GLU A 50 15.81 -1.74 7.38
C GLU A 50 16.44 -2.65 8.45
N HIS A 51 15.61 -3.44 9.14
CA HIS A 51 16.03 -4.28 10.26
C HIS A 51 17.08 -5.32 9.85
N TYR A 52 16.89 -5.95 8.68
CA TYR A 52 17.83 -6.91 8.11
C TYR A 52 18.91 -6.28 7.23
N LYS A 53 19.06 -4.94 7.26
CA LYS A 53 20.08 -4.18 6.51
C LYS A 53 20.07 -4.38 5.00
N CYS A 54 18.94 -4.82 4.43
CA CYS A 54 18.82 -5.06 3.00
C CYS A 54 18.98 -3.76 2.20
N LYS A 55 18.59 -2.61 2.76
CA LYS A 55 18.76 -1.30 2.09
C LYS A 55 20.23 -0.89 1.93
N GLU A 56 21.14 -1.47 2.71
CA GLU A 56 22.59 -1.22 2.62
C GLU A 56 23.24 -1.98 1.44
N ASN A 57 22.55 -2.97 0.86
CA ASN A 57 23.08 -3.77 -0.26
C ASN A 57 23.32 -2.94 -1.52
N CYS A 58 22.66 -1.80 -1.64
CA CYS A 58 22.69 -0.95 -2.82
C CYS A 58 23.55 0.30 -2.58
N ASN A 59 24.53 0.53 -3.46
CA ASN A 59 25.39 1.71 -3.39
C ASN A 59 24.58 2.98 -3.73
N PRO A 60 24.42 3.95 -2.81
CA PRO A 60 23.58 5.13 -3.04
C PRO A 60 24.01 5.97 -4.26
N ALA A 61 25.29 5.94 -4.65
CA ALA A 61 25.80 6.71 -5.78
C ALA A 61 25.49 6.08 -7.16
N LYS A 62 25.15 4.79 -7.20
CA LYS A 62 24.92 4.04 -8.45
C LYS A 62 23.50 3.51 -8.60
N SER A 63 22.71 3.56 -7.53
CA SER A 63 21.37 2.98 -7.49
C SER A 63 20.32 3.91 -8.06
N ALA A 64 19.16 3.35 -8.41
CA ALA A 64 18.02 4.13 -8.85
C ALA A 64 17.59 5.17 -7.80
N LYS A 65 17.17 6.34 -8.29
CA LYS A 65 16.54 7.37 -7.45
C LYS A 65 15.05 7.08 -7.36
N CYS A 66 14.65 6.50 -6.24
CA CYS A 66 13.26 6.16 -5.95
C CYS A 66 12.48 7.39 -5.48
N GLU A 67 11.34 7.64 -6.11
CA GLU A 67 10.41 8.70 -5.75
C GLU A 67 9.28 8.15 -4.86
N MET A 68 8.37 9.04 -4.44
CA MET A 68 7.15 8.71 -3.70
C MET A 68 7.35 7.89 -2.41
N GLY A 69 8.57 7.88 -1.87
CA GLY A 69 8.91 7.14 -0.65
C GLY A 69 9.41 5.70 -0.89
N GLY A 70 9.64 5.30 -2.15
CA GLY A 70 10.26 4.02 -2.49
C GLY A 70 11.72 3.90 -2.03
N PHE A 71 12.28 2.69 -2.10
CA PHE A 71 13.71 2.44 -1.84
C PHE A 71 14.31 1.44 -2.84
N PRO A 72 15.65 1.47 -3.08
CA PRO A 72 16.28 0.58 -4.06
C PRO A 72 16.04 -0.90 -3.74
N HIS A 73 15.71 -1.70 -4.76
CA HIS A 73 15.46 -3.12 -4.59
C HIS A 73 16.77 -3.84 -4.24
N PRO A 74 16.86 -4.56 -3.11
CA PRO A 74 18.13 -5.06 -2.57
C PRO A 74 18.79 -6.16 -3.41
N ARG A 75 18.08 -6.71 -4.40
CA ARG A 75 18.61 -7.71 -5.36
C ARG A 75 18.80 -7.12 -6.77
N ASP A 76 18.32 -5.90 -7.01
CA ASP A 76 18.46 -5.18 -8.28
C ASP A 76 18.42 -3.68 -8.02
N CYS A 77 19.59 -3.10 -7.76
CA CYS A 77 19.71 -1.69 -7.38
C CYS A 77 19.36 -0.69 -8.50
N SER A 78 19.10 -1.18 -9.72
CA SER A 78 18.61 -0.35 -10.83
C SER A 78 17.10 -0.10 -10.78
N LYS A 79 16.39 -0.74 -9.85
CA LYS A 79 14.94 -0.64 -9.65
C LYS A 79 14.59 -0.28 -8.22
N CYS A 80 13.36 0.18 -8.03
CA CYS A 80 12.81 0.52 -6.73
C CYS A 80 11.73 -0.46 -6.28
N ILE A 81 11.66 -0.70 -4.97
CA ILE A 81 10.47 -1.20 -4.30
C ILE A 81 9.58 0.01 -4.01
N CYS A 82 8.36 -0.03 -4.52
CA CYS A 82 7.44 1.11 -4.51
C CYS A 82 6.31 0.94 -3.49
N PRO A 83 5.84 2.03 -2.87
CA PRO A 83 4.60 2.03 -2.13
C PRO A 83 3.41 1.63 -3.02
N GLY A 84 2.35 1.13 -2.39
CA GLY A 84 1.11 0.79 -3.09
C GLY A 84 0.59 1.97 -3.92
N GLY A 85 0.10 1.68 -5.13
CA GLY A 85 -0.31 2.72 -6.08
C GLY A 85 0.80 3.23 -7.00
N TYR A 86 2.07 2.88 -6.77
CA TYR A 86 3.22 3.30 -7.60
C TYR A 86 4.01 2.11 -8.14
N ALA A 87 4.64 2.30 -9.30
CA ALA A 87 5.42 1.32 -10.02
C ALA A 87 6.49 2.00 -10.90
N GLY A 88 7.14 1.18 -11.74
CA GLY A 88 8.27 1.61 -12.57
C GLY A 88 9.59 1.60 -11.82
N ASP A 89 10.70 1.77 -12.54
CA ASP A 89 12.05 1.68 -11.96
C ASP A 89 12.33 2.77 -10.92
N ARG A 90 11.51 3.84 -10.90
CA ARG A 90 11.62 4.98 -9.99
C ARG A 90 10.39 5.25 -9.13
N CYS A 91 9.36 4.40 -9.16
CA CYS A 91 8.08 4.65 -8.46
C CYS A 91 7.32 5.90 -8.96
N THR A 92 7.47 6.22 -10.25
CA THR A 92 6.84 7.38 -10.91
C THR A 92 5.76 6.97 -11.91
N GLU A 93 5.43 5.69 -11.98
CA GLU A 93 4.45 5.14 -12.91
C GLU A 93 3.29 4.50 -12.15
N ARG A 94 2.12 4.45 -12.78
CA ARG A 94 0.98 3.70 -12.26
C ARG A 94 1.22 2.20 -12.46
N PRO A 95 0.92 1.33 -11.47
CA PRO A 95 1.02 -0.10 -11.65
C PRO A 95 0.25 -0.58 -12.88
N SER A 96 0.87 -1.48 -13.64
CA SER A 96 0.22 -2.13 -14.78
C SER A 96 -0.97 -2.96 -14.31
N GLY A 97 -2.02 -3.05 -15.13
CA GLY A 97 -3.24 -3.79 -14.83
C GLY A 97 -4.46 -2.89 -14.86
N CYS A 98 -5.51 -3.30 -14.17
CA CYS A 98 -6.76 -2.55 -14.07
C CYS A 98 -6.59 -1.20 -13.35
N GLY A 99 -7.58 -0.34 -13.52
CA GLY A 99 -7.52 1.06 -13.12
C GLY A 99 -7.12 1.98 -14.27
N SER A 100 -7.12 3.29 -13.98
CA SER A 100 -6.90 4.33 -14.98
C SER A 100 -6.41 5.63 -14.34
N THR A 101 -5.84 6.52 -15.14
CA THR A 101 -5.62 7.91 -14.73
C THR A 101 -6.85 8.72 -15.06
N VAL A 102 -7.40 9.39 -14.06
CA VAL A 102 -8.59 10.24 -14.14
C VAL A 102 -8.15 11.68 -13.88
N GLN A 103 -8.57 12.61 -14.75
CA GLN A 103 -8.26 14.01 -14.57
C GLN A 103 -9.25 14.64 -13.58
N ALA A 104 -8.74 15.27 -12.54
CA ALA A 104 -9.53 15.95 -11.54
C ALA A 104 -10.24 17.15 -12.16
N SER A 105 -11.50 17.32 -11.80
CA SER A 105 -12.27 18.51 -12.14
C SER A 105 -13.04 19.00 -10.90
N PRO A 106 -13.54 20.25 -10.91
CA PRO A 106 -14.45 20.72 -9.87
C PRO A 106 -15.79 19.97 -9.85
N ASP A 107 -16.13 19.30 -10.95
CA ASP A 107 -17.38 18.59 -11.11
C ASP A 107 -17.26 17.15 -10.59
N TRP A 108 -18.30 16.67 -9.92
CA TRP A 108 -18.34 15.31 -9.40
C TRP A 108 -18.47 14.29 -10.53
N GLU A 109 -17.47 13.43 -10.65
CA GLU A 109 -17.51 12.27 -11.53
C GLU A 109 -17.67 10.98 -10.73
N ARG A 110 -18.49 10.06 -11.25
CA ARG A 110 -18.67 8.74 -10.64
C ARG A 110 -17.61 7.79 -11.17
N LEU A 111 -16.69 7.37 -10.30
CA LEU A 111 -15.86 6.21 -10.55
C LEU A 111 -16.65 4.95 -10.24
N GLN A 112 -16.86 4.10 -11.25
CA GLN A 112 -17.51 2.80 -11.08
C GLN A 112 -16.57 1.72 -11.61
N ASP A 113 -16.28 0.73 -10.76
CA ASP A 113 -15.46 -0.43 -11.09
C ASP A 113 -16.11 -1.70 -10.56
N THR A 114 -15.80 -2.83 -11.17
CA THR A 114 -16.26 -4.15 -10.73
C THR A 114 -15.04 -5.00 -10.38
N LEU A 115 -14.79 -5.11 -9.07
CA LEU A 115 -13.68 -5.89 -8.54
C LEU A 115 -14.15 -7.30 -8.17
N GLY A 116 -13.33 -8.30 -8.53
CA GLY A 116 -13.58 -9.70 -8.20
C GLY A 116 -14.48 -10.42 -9.21
N PHE A 117 -14.61 -11.74 -9.01
CA PHE A 117 -15.27 -12.64 -9.95
C PHE A 117 -16.49 -13.36 -9.34
N GLY A 118 -16.96 -12.94 -8.16
CA GLY A 118 -18.11 -13.56 -7.48
C GLY A 118 -17.84 -14.94 -6.84
N TYR A 119 -16.58 -15.26 -6.55
CA TYR A 119 -16.16 -16.48 -5.84
C TYR A 119 -15.79 -16.17 -4.37
N ASP A 120 -15.55 -17.22 -3.59
CA ASP A 120 -15.00 -17.15 -2.22
C ASP A 120 -13.67 -16.36 -2.14
N GLU A 121 -13.29 -15.98 -0.91
CA GLU A 121 -12.02 -15.31 -0.62
C GLU A 121 -10.84 -16.04 -1.28
N ARG A 122 -9.98 -15.27 -1.97
CA ARG A 122 -8.77 -15.78 -2.60
C ARG A 122 -7.55 -15.42 -1.75
N GLU A 123 -6.53 -16.26 -1.80
CA GLU A 123 -5.23 -15.96 -1.17
C GLU A 123 -4.60 -14.71 -1.79
N ASP A 124 -4.79 -14.50 -3.10
CA ASP A 124 -4.30 -13.34 -3.82
C ASP A 124 -5.37 -12.27 -3.99
N PHE A 125 -4.98 -11.02 -3.73
CA PHE A 125 -5.84 -9.86 -3.94
C PHE A 125 -5.64 -9.27 -5.35
N LEU A 126 -6.75 -8.96 -6.02
CA LEU A 126 -6.72 -8.11 -7.20
C LEU A 126 -6.71 -6.65 -6.77
N THR A 127 -5.71 -5.89 -7.22
CA THR A 127 -5.60 -4.44 -6.94
C THR A 127 -5.75 -3.66 -8.23
N CYS A 128 -6.74 -2.76 -8.29
CA CYS A 128 -6.86 -1.78 -9.38
C CYS A 128 -6.38 -0.42 -8.89
N ASN A 129 -5.50 0.21 -9.67
CA ASN A 129 -4.83 1.44 -9.27
C ASN A 129 -5.36 2.60 -10.10
N TYR A 130 -6.02 3.54 -9.43
CA TYR A 130 -6.56 4.75 -10.03
C TYR A 130 -5.74 5.96 -9.60
N TRP A 131 -5.23 6.71 -10.57
CA TRP A 131 -4.54 7.97 -10.32
C TRP A 131 -5.50 9.12 -10.59
N ILE A 132 -5.53 10.09 -9.68
CA ILE A 132 -6.28 11.32 -9.84
C ILE A 132 -5.26 12.44 -10.01
N GLU A 133 -5.26 13.07 -11.19
CA GLU A 133 -4.31 14.10 -11.60
C GLU A 133 -4.96 15.48 -11.77
#